data_AF-A0A8J2NPU2-F1
#
_entry.id   AF-A0A8J2NPU2-F1
#
_cell.length_a   1.000
_cell.length_b   1.000
_cell.length_c   1.000
_cell.angle_alpha   90.00
_cell.angle_beta   90.00
_cell.angle_gamma   90.00
#
_symmetry.space_group_name_H-M   'P 1'
#
loop_
_entity.id
_entity.type
_entity.pdbx_description
1 polymer ?
#
loop_
_entity_poly.entity_id
_entity_poly.type
_entity_poly.pdbx_seq_one_letter_code
_entity_poly.pdbx_strand_id
1 'polypeptide(L)'
;IREGGYLIAAIGGQKPEGETRRSNPGGHILQALPSDLMQMALFPSHKRTPNEVRDALNDEAVARLWEVEVSESKLILQPVWEVYNNAAQKEKEEAFKKYVTVVIENLIVAVAWFWIDMLKRSRGEEWDGADAWLKELTDIGVEETVTKHADFKVEIRWSYIRLIKT
;
A
#
# COMPACT_ATOMS: atom_id res chain seq x y z
N ILE A 1 1.37 -28.71 -0.59
CA ILE A 1 0.54 -28.75 0.64
C ILE A 1 -0.21 -30.08 0.62
N ARG A 2 -0.25 -30.82 1.73
CA ARG A 2 -0.96 -32.12 1.80
C ARG A 2 -2.47 -31.90 1.82
N GLU A 3 -3.25 -32.91 1.44
CA GLU A 3 -4.71 -32.92 1.58
C GLU A 3 -5.12 -32.58 3.01
N GLY A 4 -6.16 -31.75 3.16
CA GLY A 4 -6.57 -31.16 4.44
C GLY A 4 -5.66 -30.04 4.97
N GLY A 5 -4.56 -29.72 4.27
CA GLY A 5 -3.67 -28.62 4.64
C GLY A 5 -4.21 -27.25 4.21
N TYR A 6 -3.83 -26.21 4.94
CA TYR A 6 -4.35 -24.85 4.75
C TYR A 6 -3.39 -23.97 3.95
N LEU A 7 -3.96 -23.09 3.13
CA LEU A 7 -3.29 -21.92 2.58
C LEU A 7 -4.00 -20.67 3.11
N ILE A 8 -3.24 -19.76 3.71
CA ILE A 8 -3.73 -18.46 4.19
C ILE A 8 -2.98 -17.38 3.43
N ALA A 9 -3.72 -16.47 2.81
CA ALA A 9 -3.17 -15.36 2.05
C ALA A 9 -3.80 -14.02 2.45
N ALA A 10 -2.96 -13.00 2.45
CA ALA A 10 -3.32 -11.60 2.61
C ALA A 10 -2.78 -10.84 1.41
N ILE A 11 -3.64 -10.42 0.48
CA ILE A 11 -3.22 -9.73 -0.74
C ILE A 11 -3.79 -8.32 -0.81
N GLY A 12 -3.03 -7.37 -1.38
CA GLY A 12 -3.48 -5.99 -1.55
C GLY A 12 -4.79 -5.93 -2.33
N GLY A 13 -5.79 -5.28 -1.74
CA GLY A 13 -7.16 -5.28 -2.23
C GLY A 13 -7.63 -3.90 -2.67
N GLN A 14 -8.58 -3.88 -3.58
CA GLN A 14 -9.36 -2.68 -3.88
C GLN A 14 -10.63 -2.61 -3.02
N LYS A 15 -11.28 -1.45 -3.06
CA LYS A 15 -12.57 -1.25 -2.44
C LYS A 15 -13.64 -2.15 -3.12
N PRO A 16 -14.51 -2.82 -2.35
CA PRO A 16 -15.68 -3.52 -2.89
C PRO A 16 -16.61 -2.61 -3.68
N GLU A 17 -17.25 -3.17 -4.70
CA GLU A 17 -18.30 -2.49 -5.46
C GLU A 17 -19.45 -2.04 -4.55
N GLY A 18 -19.99 -0.85 -4.80
CA GLY A 18 -21.12 -0.28 -4.05
C GLY A 18 -20.77 0.31 -2.68
N GLU A 19 -19.57 0.11 -2.14
CA GLU A 19 -19.16 0.83 -0.93
C GLU A 19 -19.04 2.33 -1.25
N THR A 20 -19.56 3.22 -0.40
CA THR A 20 -19.56 4.68 -0.65
C THR A 20 -18.46 5.42 0.11
N ARG A 21 -17.86 4.78 1.11
CA ARG A 21 -16.74 5.34 1.88
C ARG A 21 -15.62 5.75 0.93
N ARG A 22 -15.21 7.02 0.97
CA ARG A 22 -14.01 7.46 0.25
C ARG A 22 -12.84 6.69 0.85
N SER A 23 -12.31 5.73 0.10
CA SER A 23 -11.06 5.10 0.47
C SER A 23 -9.99 6.09 0.08
N ASN A 24 -9.11 6.42 1.01
CA ASN A 24 -7.88 7.16 0.73
C ASN A 24 -6.75 6.12 0.63
N PRO A 25 -6.65 5.38 -0.48
CA PRO A 25 -5.54 4.46 -0.65
C PRO A 25 -4.25 5.29 -0.57
N GLY A 26 -3.21 4.74 0.05
CA GLY A 26 -1.87 5.36 0.09
C GLY A 26 -1.28 5.72 -1.28
N GLY A 27 -1.95 5.42 -2.39
CA GLY A 27 -1.61 5.90 -3.73
C GLY A 27 -1.82 7.41 -3.94
N HIS A 28 -2.69 8.08 -3.17
CA HIS A 28 -2.80 9.55 -3.24
C HIS A 28 -1.52 10.26 -2.81
N ILE A 29 -0.76 9.64 -1.91
CA ILE A 29 0.56 10.10 -1.49
C ILE A 29 1.56 10.04 -2.65
N LEU A 30 1.43 9.06 -3.54
CA LEU A 30 2.27 8.96 -4.74
C LEU A 30 1.86 9.95 -5.83
N GLN A 31 0.60 10.40 -5.84
CA GLN A 31 0.11 11.45 -6.74
C GLN A 31 0.60 12.85 -6.33
N ALA A 32 1.06 12.99 -5.10
CA ALA A 32 1.74 14.18 -4.60
C ALA A 32 3.22 14.25 -5.02
N LEU A 33 3.72 13.26 -5.77
CA LEU A 33 5.08 13.27 -6.27
C LEU A 33 5.18 14.10 -7.56
N PRO A 34 6.30 14.81 -7.79
CA PRO A 34 6.56 15.50 -9.05
C PRO A 34 6.33 14.60 -10.27
N SER A 35 5.83 15.18 -11.37
CA SER A 35 5.46 14.46 -12.61
C SER A 35 6.59 13.60 -13.19
N ASP A 36 7.84 14.06 -13.05
CA ASP A 36 9.02 13.37 -13.55
C ASP A 36 9.32 12.10 -12.73
N LEU A 37 8.92 12.10 -11.46
CA LEU A 37 8.98 10.93 -10.58
C LEU A 37 7.77 10.01 -10.79
N MET A 38 6.58 10.55 -11.11
CA MET A 38 5.43 9.71 -11.45
C MET A 38 5.67 8.83 -12.69
N GLN A 39 6.46 9.29 -13.66
CA GLN A 39 6.82 8.48 -14.84
C GLN A 39 7.76 7.32 -14.49
N MET A 40 8.64 7.49 -13.49
CA MET A 40 9.48 6.41 -12.94
C MET A 40 8.74 5.56 -11.90
N ALA A 41 7.68 6.11 -11.29
CA ALA A 41 6.94 5.51 -10.18
C ALA A 41 5.76 4.65 -10.59
N LEU A 42 5.71 4.17 -11.84
CA LEU A 42 4.85 3.06 -12.24
C LEU A 42 5.36 1.75 -11.62
N PHE A 43 5.38 1.70 -10.30
CA PHE A 43 5.56 0.46 -9.57
C PHE A 43 4.45 -0.49 -10.06
N PRO A 44 4.80 -1.67 -10.59
CA PRO A 44 3.83 -2.59 -11.16
C PRO A 44 3.04 -3.29 -10.05
N SER A 45 2.26 -2.53 -9.28
CA SER A 45 1.28 -3.06 -8.34
C SER A 45 -0.11 -3.04 -8.96
N HIS A 46 -0.68 -4.23 -9.10
CA HIS A 46 -2.10 -4.37 -9.36
C HIS A 46 -2.80 -4.80 -8.08
N LYS A 47 -3.60 -3.90 -7.50
CA LYS A 47 -4.49 -4.26 -6.39
C LYS A 47 -5.67 -5.00 -7.00
N ARG A 48 -5.95 -6.22 -6.53
CA ARG A 48 -7.06 -7.03 -7.06
C ARG A 48 -8.38 -6.54 -6.50
N THR A 49 -9.40 -6.47 -7.34
CA THR A 49 -10.78 -6.29 -6.90
C THR A 49 -11.29 -7.56 -6.21
N PRO A 50 -12.30 -7.46 -5.32
CA PRO A 50 -12.91 -8.65 -4.75
C PRO A 50 -13.48 -9.62 -5.79
N ASN A 51 -13.96 -9.11 -6.92
CA ASN A 51 -14.47 -9.94 -8.02
C ASN A 51 -13.32 -10.68 -8.73
N GLU A 52 -12.21 -10.01 -9.05
CA GLU A 52 -11.02 -10.70 -9.60
C GLU A 52 -10.49 -11.80 -8.69
N VAL A 53 -10.51 -11.58 -7.36
CA VAL A 53 -10.12 -12.62 -6.40
C VAL A 53 -11.10 -13.79 -6.45
N ARG A 54 -12.41 -13.51 -6.45
CA ARG A 54 -13.44 -14.55 -6.53
C ARG A 54 -13.34 -15.35 -7.83
N ASP A 55 -13.15 -14.67 -8.95
CA ASP A 55 -13.04 -15.31 -10.26
C ASP A 55 -11.82 -16.23 -10.33
N ALA A 56 -10.68 -15.79 -9.78
CA ALA A 56 -9.48 -16.63 -9.69
C ALA A 56 -9.67 -17.86 -8.79
N LEU A 57 -10.45 -17.75 -7.71
CA LEU A 57 -10.74 -18.88 -6.82
C LEU A 57 -11.75 -19.86 -7.44
N ASN A 58 -12.63 -19.38 -8.30
CA ASN A 58 -13.62 -20.18 -9.02
C ASN A 58 -13.09 -20.77 -10.34
N ASP A 59 -11.89 -20.37 -10.77
CA ASP A 59 -11.25 -20.95 -11.94
C ASP A 59 -11.12 -22.47 -11.79
N GLU A 60 -11.43 -23.20 -12.85
CA GLU A 60 -11.50 -24.66 -12.81
C GLU A 60 -10.19 -25.31 -12.37
N ALA A 61 -9.03 -24.73 -12.72
CA ALA A 61 -7.74 -25.25 -12.30
C ALA A 61 -7.47 -25.03 -10.80
N VAL A 62 -8.07 -24.00 -10.20
CA VAL A 62 -7.91 -23.66 -8.78
C VAL A 62 -8.95 -24.38 -7.92
N ALA A 63 -10.23 -24.30 -8.31
CA ALA A 63 -11.36 -24.88 -7.55
C ALA A 63 -11.28 -26.40 -7.40
N ARG A 64 -10.63 -27.10 -8.34
CA ARG A 64 -10.36 -28.55 -8.22
C ARG A 64 -9.33 -28.88 -7.14
N LEU A 65 -8.45 -27.93 -6.81
CA LEU A 65 -7.34 -28.13 -5.88
C LEU A 65 -7.63 -27.58 -4.48
N TRP A 66 -8.60 -26.67 -4.36
CA TRP A 66 -8.82 -25.90 -3.15
C TRP A 66 -10.30 -25.71 -2.86
N GLU A 67 -10.70 -25.98 -1.63
CA GLU A 67 -11.97 -25.53 -1.07
C GLU A 67 -11.78 -24.15 -0.44
N VAL A 68 -12.67 -23.20 -0.75
CA VAL A 68 -12.63 -21.85 -0.18
C VAL A 68 -13.35 -21.85 1.16
N GLU A 69 -12.59 -21.75 2.25
CA GLU A 69 -13.16 -21.67 3.60
C GLU A 69 -13.53 -20.22 3.96
N VAL A 70 -12.67 -19.25 3.60
CA VAL A 70 -12.91 -17.82 3.82
C VAL A 70 -12.38 -17.01 2.64
N SER A 71 -13.16 -16.04 2.18
CA SER A 71 -12.71 -15.02 1.22
C SER A 71 -13.42 -13.70 1.53
N GLU A 72 -12.72 -12.78 2.18
CA GLU A 72 -13.30 -11.52 2.67
C GLU A 72 -12.39 -10.33 2.36
N SER A 73 -12.99 -9.19 2.04
CA SER A 73 -12.28 -7.91 2.00
C SER A 73 -12.19 -7.34 3.41
N LYS A 74 -10.97 -7.03 3.85
CA LYS A 74 -10.68 -6.39 5.14
C LYS A 74 -10.15 -4.98 4.92
N LEU A 75 -10.48 -4.10 5.85
CA LEU A 75 -9.99 -2.73 5.91
C LEU A 75 -9.30 -2.55 7.26
N ILE A 76 -8.03 -2.16 7.23
CA ILE A 76 -7.32 -1.70 8.42
C ILE A 76 -6.94 -0.24 8.27
N LEU A 77 -6.84 0.43 9.40
CA LEU A 77 -6.20 1.74 9.46
C LEU A 77 -4.70 1.51 9.56
N GLN A 78 -3.91 2.42 9.00
CA GLN A 78 -2.47 2.35 9.20
C GLN A 78 -2.21 2.38 10.74
N PRO A 79 -1.43 1.41 11.29
CA PRO A 79 -1.30 1.23 12.75
C PRO A 79 -0.83 2.46 13.55
N VAL A 80 -0.01 3.33 12.96
CA VAL A 80 0.49 4.57 13.58
C VAL A 80 -0.58 5.66 13.67
N TRP A 81 -1.77 5.45 13.11
CA TRP A 81 -2.92 6.36 13.31
C TRP A 81 -3.32 6.49 14.78
N GLU A 82 -3.28 5.40 15.55
CA GLU A 82 -3.63 5.47 16.98
C GLU A 82 -2.61 6.29 17.77
N VAL A 83 -1.32 6.16 17.41
CA VAL A 83 -0.23 6.96 18.00
C VAL A 83 -0.45 8.44 17.69
N TYR A 84 -0.78 8.79 16.44
CA TYR A 84 -1.18 10.14 16.05
C TYR A 84 -2.35 10.64 16.87
N ASN A 85 -3.44 9.89 16.92
CA ASN A 85 -4.69 10.32 17.54
C ASN A 85 -4.51 10.64 19.03
N ASN A 86 -3.63 9.91 19.72
CA ASN A 86 -3.27 10.18 21.11
C ASN A 86 -2.39 11.45 21.24
N ALA A 87 -1.39 11.63 20.37
CA ALA A 87 -0.51 12.80 20.40
C ALA A 87 -1.20 14.10 19.98
N ALA A 88 -2.15 14.01 19.04
CA ALA A 88 -2.90 15.15 18.50
C ALA A 88 -3.78 15.86 19.54
N GLN A 89 -4.05 15.23 20.68
CA GLN A 89 -4.74 15.85 21.81
C GLN A 89 -3.94 17.01 22.45
N LYS A 90 -2.62 17.05 22.23
CA LYS A 90 -1.71 18.06 22.80
C LYS A 90 -1.07 18.94 21.71
N GLU A 91 -0.63 18.34 20.60
CA GLU A 91 0.13 19.02 19.55
C GLU A 91 -0.31 18.52 18.16
N LYS A 92 -1.49 18.96 17.69
CA LYS A 92 -2.13 18.42 16.47
C LYS A 92 -1.25 18.47 15.22
N GLU A 93 -0.64 19.62 14.94
CA GLU A 93 0.13 19.85 13.70
C GLU A 93 1.42 19.01 13.65
N GLU A 94 2.22 19.05 14.71
CA GLU A 94 3.46 18.28 14.81
C GLU A 94 3.18 16.76 14.85
N ALA A 95 2.13 16.33 15.55
CA ALA A 95 1.69 14.93 15.54
C ALA A 95 1.27 14.49 14.13
N PHE A 96 0.57 15.35 13.39
CA PHE A 96 0.12 15.04 12.04
C PHE A 96 1.31 14.93 11.07
N LYS A 97 2.28 15.85 11.16
CA LYS A 97 3.51 15.77 10.36
C LYS A 97 4.26 14.46 10.62
N LYS A 98 4.46 14.08 11.89
CA LYS A 98 5.09 12.79 12.25
C LYS A 98 4.33 11.59 11.70
N TYR A 99 3.00 11.60 11.79
CA TYR A 99 2.16 10.55 11.23
C TYR A 99 2.38 10.40 9.72
N VAL A 100 2.31 11.52 8.98
CA VAL A 100 2.53 11.56 7.54
C VAL A 100 3.92 11.06 7.19
N THR A 101 4.97 11.51 7.89
CA THR A 101 6.34 11.02 7.69
C THR A 101 6.42 9.50 7.79
N VAL A 102 5.90 8.91 8.88
CA VAL A 102 5.96 7.46 9.08
C VAL A 102 5.15 6.70 8.01
N VAL A 103 4.01 7.24 7.59
CA VAL A 103 3.24 6.67 6.49
C VAL A 103 4.05 6.63 5.19
N ILE A 104 4.70 7.74 4.84
CA ILE A 104 5.45 7.90 3.60
C ILE A 104 6.69 7.02 3.61
N GLU A 105 7.43 7.00 4.72
CA GLU A 105 8.59 6.12 4.89
C GLU A 105 8.21 4.64 4.75
N ASN A 106 7.09 4.20 5.35
CA ASN A 106 6.61 2.83 5.19
C ASN A 106 6.29 2.48 3.73
N LEU A 107 5.72 3.43 2.98
CA LEU A 107 5.45 3.25 1.56
C LEU A 107 6.77 3.14 0.78
N ILE A 108 7.69 4.07 1.02
CA ILE A 108 9.01 4.11 0.38
C ILE A 108 9.77 2.81 0.63
N VAL A 109 9.82 2.29 1.86
CA VAL A 109 10.49 1.02 2.17
C VAL A 109 9.96 -0.15 1.32
N ALA A 110 8.66 -0.16 0.99
CA ALA A 110 8.06 -1.23 0.20
C ALA A 110 8.45 -1.18 -1.30
N VAL A 111 8.80 -0.01 -1.84
CA VAL A 111 8.93 0.21 -3.29
C VAL A 111 10.25 0.85 -3.73
N ALA A 112 11.05 1.40 -2.81
CA ALA A 112 12.28 2.15 -3.10
C ALA A 112 13.30 1.34 -3.90
N TRP A 113 13.41 0.04 -3.62
CA TRP A 113 14.32 -0.85 -4.34
C TRP A 113 14.10 -0.80 -5.86
N PHE A 114 12.85 -0.71 -6.30
CA PHE A 114 12.47 -0.68 -7.71
C PHE A 114 12.88 0.65 -8.35
N TRP A 115 12.62 1.76 -7.66
CA TRP A 115 13.01 3.09 -8.16
C TRP A 115 14.53 3.27 -8.20
N ILE A 116 15.24 2.78 -7.18
CA ILE A 116 16.71 2.82 -7.14
C ILE A 116 17.29 2.01 -8.31
N ASP A 117 16.78 0.81 -8.56
CA ASP A 117 17.21 -0.02 -9.70
C ASP A 117 17.00 0.71 -11.04
N MET A 118 15.83 1.32 -11.26
CA MET A 118 15.58 2.13 -12.44
C MET A 118 16.53 3.34 -12.58
N LEU A 119 16.79 4.04 -11.47
CA LEU A 119 17.70 5.17 -11.46
C LEU A 119 19.14 4.74 -11.75
N LYS A 120 19.61 3.62 -11.20
CA LYS A 120 20.92 3.05 -11.52
C LYS A 120 21.04 2.66 -12.99
N ARG A 121 20.02 2.04 -13.57
CA ARG A 121 20.02 1.70 -15.01
C ARG A 121 20.09 2.92 -15.92
N SER A 122 19.53 4.06 -15.49
CA SER A 122 19.52 5.31 -16.28
C SER A 122 20.71 6.22 -16.01
N ARG A 123 21.25 6.23 -14.78
CA ARG A 123 22.32 7.13 -14.33
C ARG A 123 23.69 6.45 -14.17
N GLY A 124 23.75 5.13 -14.32
CA GLY A 124 24.94 4.30 -14.13
C GLY A 124 24.87 3.45 -12.86
N GLU A 125 25.37 2.21 -12.91
CA GLU A 125 25.32 1.27 -11.78
C GLU A 125 26.07 1.77 -10.53
N GLU A 126 27.09 2.59 -10.76
CA GLU A 126 27.91 3.26 -9.74
C GLU A 126 27.24 4.50 -9.13
N TRP A 127 26.03 4.86 -9.57
CA TRP A 127 25.31 5.98 -8.97
C TRP A 127 24.98 5.70 -7.50
N ASP A 128 25.43 6.59 -6.62
CA ASP A 128 25.38 6.49 -5.16
C ASP A 128 24.38 7.46 -4.51
N GLY A 129 23.64 8.23 -5.31
CA GLY A 129 22.69 9.26 -4.83
C GLY A 129 21.36 8.72 -4.30
N ALA A 130 21.23 7.42 -4.04
CA ALA A 130 19.97 6.77 -3.66
C ALA A 130 19.39 7.33 -2.35
N ASP A 131 20.21 7.42 -1.30
CA ASP A 131 19.74 7.88 0.02
C ASP A 131 19.31 9.34 0.00
N ALA A 132 20.09 10.20 -0.67
CA ALA A 132 19.76 11.61 -0.83
C ALA A 132 18.44 11.79 -1.60
N TRP A 133 18.26 11.03 -2.67
CA TRP A 133 17.06 11.06 -3.49
C TRP A 133 15.82 10.56 -2.73
N LEU A 134 15.93 9.46 -1.97
CA LEU A 134 14.84 8.96 -1.13
C LEU A 134 14.46 9.95 -0.02
N LYS A 135 15.44 10.64 0.56
CA LYS A 135 15.20 11.67 1.56
C LYS A 135 14.42 12.84 0.96
N GLU A 136 14.86 13.36 -0.18
CA GLU A 136 14.17 14.44 -0.90
C GLU A 136 12.73 14.05 -1.24
N LEU A 137 12.53 12.81 -1.73
CA LEU A 137 11.21 12.26 -2.02
C LEU A 137 10.30 12.24 -0.78
N THR A 138 10.85 11.83 0.36
CA THR A 138 10.12 11.80 1.64
C THR A 138 9.72 13.20 2.06
N ASP A 139 10.67 14.15 2.05
CA ASP A 139 10.46 15.52 2.50
C ASP A 139 9.38 16.22 1.64
N ILE A 140 9.43 16.08 0.31
CA ILE A 140 8.42 16.61 -0.62
C ILE A 140 7.05 15.98 -0.35
N GLY A 141 6.98 14.66 -0.26
CA GLY A 141 5.71 13.96 -0.03
C GLY A 141 5.06 14.36 1.29
N VAL A 142 5.86 14.58 2.35
CA VAL A 142 5.38 15.04 3.66
C VAL A 142 4.81 16.45 3.55
N GLU A 143 5.57 17.38 2.98
CA GLU A 143 5.17 18.77 2.84
C GLU A 143 3.86 18.89 2.05
N GLU A 144 3.77 18.19 0.92
CA GLU A 144 2.59 18.23 0.07
C GLU A 144 1.36 17.65 0.79
N THR A 145 1.51 16.50 1.46
CA THR A 145 0.41 15.86 2.17
C THR A 145 -0.08 16.71 3.34
N VAL A 146 0.83 17.29 4.12
CA VAL A 146 0.49 18.17 5.25
C VAL A 146 -0.27 19.40 4.75
N THR A 147 0.15 19.98 3.63
CA THR A 147 -0.45 21.20 3.06
C THR A 147 -1.82 20.94 2.42
N LYS A 148 -1.96 19.84 1.66
CA LYS A 148 -3.15 19.58 0.82
C LYS A 148 -4.19 18.69 1.49
N HIS A 149 -3.82 17.92 2.52
CA HIS A 149 -4.67 16.87 3.08
C HIS A 149 -4.70 16.92 4.62
N ALA A 150 -5.23 18.00 5.19
CA ALA A 150 -5.46 18.09 6.63
C ALA A 150 -6.30 16.91 7.15
N ASP A 151 -5.88 16.30 8.26
CA ASP A 151 -6.54 15.14 8.90
C ASP A 151 -6.64 13.89 8.01
N PHE A 152 -5.69 13.73 7.09
CA PHE A 152 -5.56 12.53 6.26
C PHE A 152 -5.41 11.27 7.09
N LYS A 153 -6.18 10.24 6.72
CA LYS A 153 -6.16 8.91 7.35
C LYS A 153 -5.90 7.85 6.29
N VAL A 154 -4.79 7.13 6.43
CA VAL A 154 -4.43 6.03 5.54
C VAL A 154 -5.26 4.80 5.86
N GLU A 155 -5.94 4.33 4.83
CA GLU A 155 -6.73 3.10 4.83
C GLU A 155 -6.01 2.04 3.97
N ILE A 156 -5.74 0.87 4.54
CA ILE A 156 -5.14 -0.27 3.85
C ILE A 156 -6.20 -1.34 3.68
N ARG A 157 -6.48 -1.67 2.41
CA ARG A 157 -7.42 -2.72 2.03
C ARG A 157 -6.67 -3.96 1.59
N TRP A 158 -7.19 -5.11 2.00
CA TRP A 158 -6.63 -6.39 1.64
C TRP A 158 -7.71 -7.47 1.56
N SER A 159 -7.49 -8.46 0.71
CA SER A 159 -8.33 -9.66 0.66
C SER A 159 -7.71 -10.73 1.54
N TYR A 160 -8.44 -11.15 2.56
CA TYR A 160 -8.12 -12.30 3.40
C TYR A 160 -8.72 -13.55 2.77
N ILE A 161 -7.87 -14.53 2.48
CA ILE A 161 -8.26 -15.77 1.84
C ILE A 161 -7.73 -16.92 2.69
N ARG A 162 -8.60 -17.88 3.00
CA ARG A 162 -8.24 -19.14 3.64
C ARG A 162 -8.81 -20.29 2.81
N LEU A 163 -7.92 -21.16 2.35
CA LEU A 163 -8.23 -22.30 1.50
C LEU A 163 -7.82 -23.60 2.18
N ILE A 164 -8.55 -24.67 1.91
CA ILE A 164 -8.24 -26.04 2.32
C ILE A 164 -7.88 -26.85 1.08
N LYS A 165 -6.76 -27.58 1.13
CA LYS A 165 -6.36 -28.46 0.04
C LYS A 165 -7.33 -29.63 -0.04
N THR A 166 -8.03 -29.73 -1.17
CA THR A 166 -8.87 -30.89 -1.52
C THR A 166 -8.07 -32.16 -1.70
#